data_AF-A0A927B5S6-F1
#
_entry.id   AF-A0A927B5S6-F1
#
_cell.length_a   1.000
_cell.length_b   1.000
_cell.length_c   1.000
_cell.angle_alpha   90.00
_cell.angle_beta   90.00
_cell.angle_gamma   90.00
#
_symmetry.space_group_name_H-M   'P 1'
#
loop_
_entity.id
_entity.type
_entity.pdbx_description
1 polymer ?
#
loop_
_entity_poly.entity_id
_entity_poly.type
_entity_poly.pdbx_seq_one_letter_code
_entity_poly.pdbx_strand_id
1 'polypeptide(L)'
;MNVPDNILDRIYDFLAEIGIKVVNRPIAQSTFLPGILIDRGTLAVDPGQLLYPGDILHEAGHIAVTPAAERYLLENDITAGHPEKQGDELAVLLWTYAACQHIGIPPEIVFHPDGYKGQSQWLLDTFADKIYIGLPLLVWMGMTKEATAEGGFPAMTTWLRQ
;
A
#
# COMPACT_ATOMS: atom_id res chain seq x y z
N MET A 1 0.25 -12.75 28.76
CA MET A 1 -0.44 -11.45 28.65
C MET A 1 -0.42 -11.10 27.19
N ASN A 2 -1.54 -11.27 26.48
CA ASN A 2 -1.64 -10.84 25.09
C ASN A 2 -1.70 -9.32 25.11
N VAL A 3 -0.59 -8.68 24.75
CA VAL A 3 -0.62 -7.28 24.31
C VAL A 3 -1.59 -7.27 23.12
N PRO A 4 -2.62 -6.39 23.09
CA PRO A 4 -3.45 -6.27 21.90
C PRO A 4 -2.53 -5.97 20.72
N ASP A 5 -2.54 -6.82 19.70
CA ASP A 5 -1.75 -6.65 18.49
C ASP A 5 -2.06 -5.28 17.90
N ASN A 6 -1.11 -4.35 18.02
CA ASN A 6 -1.27 -3.02 17.46
C ASN A 6 -0.99 -3.11 15.95
N ILE A 7 -2.06 -3.06 15.15
CA ILE A 7 -1.99 -3.06 13.68
C ILE A 7 -1.05 -1.97 13.18
N LEU A 8 -1.08 -0.78 13.81
CA LEU A 8 -0.24 0.35 13.40
C LEU A 8 1.25 0.03 13.60
N ASP A 9 1.61 -0.61 14.71
CA ASP A 9 3.00 -1.01 14.97
C ASP A 9 3.46 -2.03 13.93
N ARG A 10 2.64 -3.03 13.58
CA ARG A 10 2.97 -4.01 12.52
C ARG A 10 3.19 -3.35 11.17
N ILE A 11 2.38 -2.35 10.83
CA ILE A 11 2.54 -1.58 9.59
C ILE A 11 3.87 -0.80 9.64
N TYR A 12 4.14 -0.07 10.73
CA TYR A 12 5.39 0.69 10.84
C TYR A 12 6.63 -0.18 10.86
N ASP A 13 6.61 -1.31 11.57
CA ASP A 13 7.73 -2.25 11.62
C ASP A 13 8.02 -2.81 10.23
N PHE A 14 6.98 -3.21 9.49
CA PHE A 14 7.12 -3.68 8.12
C PHE A 14 7.64 -2.59 7.17
N LEU A 15 7.12 -1.36 7.25
CA LEU A 15 7.58 -0.26 6.41
C LEU A 15 9.05 0.08 6.70
N ALA A 16 9.45 0.05 7.97
CA ALA A 16 10.84 0.22 8.37
C ALA A 16 11.73 -0.92 7.84
N GLU A 17 11.26 -2.18 7.91
CA GLU A 17 11.96 -3.36 7.41
C GLU A 17 12.27 -3.25 5.90
N ILE A 18 11.28 -2.85 5.11
CA ILE A 18 11.45 -2.74 3.65
C ILE A 18 12.12 -1.43 3.21
N GLY A 19 12.35 -0.49 4.14
CA GLY A 19 13.06 0.77 3.88
C GLY A 19 12.18 1.93 3.40
N ILE A 20 10.85 1.88 3.62
CA ILE A 20 9.97 3.03 3.42
C ILE A 20 10.00 3.90 4.67
N LYS A 21 10.47 5.14 4.52
CA LYS A 21 10.56 6.08 5.63
C LYS A 21 9.18 6.63 5.99
N VAL A 22 8.79 6.45 7.24
CA VAL A 22 7.59 7.06 7.84
C VAL A 22 7.99 8.13 8.84
N VAL A 23 7.33 9.29 8.81
CA VAL A 23 7.55 10.40 9.75
C VAL A 23 6.23 10.83 10.35
N ASN A 24 6.12 10.69 11.67
CA ASN A 24 4.95 11.18 12.40
C ASN A 24 5.09 12.68 12.66
N ARG A 25 4.17 13.48 12.12
CA ARG A 25 4.12 14.93 12.30
C ARG A 25 2.70 15.47 12.14
N PRO A 26 2.35 16.60 12.78
CA PRO A 26 1.11 17.31 12.46
C PRO A 26 1.06 17.71 10.98
N ILE A 27 -0.10 17.54 10.34
CA ILE A 27 -0.35 17.93 8.94
C ILE A 27 -1.40 19.03 8.93
N ALA A 28 -1.02 20.25 8.56
CA ALA A 28 -1.92 21.41 8.60
C ALA A 28 -2.85 21.54 7.39
N GLN A 29 -2.48 20.92 6.27
CA GLN A 29 -3.25 20.98 5.02
C GLN A 29 -4.29 19.86 4.97
N SER A 30 -5.40 20.10 4.25
CA SER A 30 -6.32 19.03 3.89
C SER A 30 -5.63 18.04 2.96
N THR A 31 -5.73 16.77 3.27
CA THR A 31 -5.21 15.65 2.48
C THR A 31 -6.36 14.84 1.90
N PHE A 32 -6.09 14.06 0.85
CA PHE A 32 -7.08 13.16 0.26
C PHE A 32 -7.47 12.04 1.23
N LEU A 33 -6.47 11.38 1.82
CA LEU A 33 -6.63 10.47 2.96
C LEU A 33 -6.34 11.24 4.26
N PRO A 34 -7.27 11.30 5.23
CA PRO A 34 -7.09 12.06 6.46
C PRO A 34 -5.79 11.71 7.21
N GLY A 35 -4.95 12.70 7.43
CA GLY A 35 -3.71 12.55 8.21
C GLY A 35 -2.58 11.81 7.50
N ILE A 36 -2.63 11.62 6.17
CA ILE A 36 -1.54 10.99 5.41
C ILE A 36 -1.18 11.81 4.17
N LEU A 37 0.11 11.96 3.88
CA LEU A 37 0.60 12.47 2.60
C LEU A 37 1.98 11.88 2.28
N ILE A 38 2.36 11.93 1.01
CA ILE A 38 3.70 11.59 0.54
C ILE A 38 4.47 12.89 0.26
N ASP A 39 5.69 12.97 0.79
CA ASP A 39 6.59 14.11 0.68
C ASP A 39 7.96 13.61 0.20
N ARG A 40 8.20 13.71 -1.11
CA ARG A 40 9.43 13.28 -1.80
C ARG A 40 9.80 11.84 -1.49
N GLY A 41 8.82 10.95 -1.57
CA GLY A 41 8.96 9.52 -1.28
C GLY A 41 9.08 9.18 0.22
N THR A 42 8.85 10.14 1.12
CA THR A 42 8.67 9.90 2.56
C THR A 42 7.18 9.92 2.89
N LEU A 43 6.70 8.95 3.66
CA LEU A 43 5.33 8.92 4.13
C LEU A 43 5.21 9.75 5.40
N ALA A 44 4.45 10.85 5.36
CA ALA A 44 4.13 11.64 6.54
C ALA A 44 2.76 11.23 7.08
N VAL A 45 2.70 10.95 8.38
CA VAL A 45 1.47 10.54 9.06
C VAL A 45 1.20 11.50 10.23
N ASP A 46 -0.02 12.00 10.35
CA ASP A 46 -0.52 12.73 11.51
C ASP A 46 -1.39 11.80 12.36
N PRO A 47 -0.88 11.26 13.48
CA PRO A 47 -1.64 10.35 14.33
C PRO A 47 -2.91 10.98 14.92
N GLY A 48 -3.00 12.32 14.98
CA GLY A 48 -4.19 13.02 15.48
C GLY A 48 -5.31 13.15 14.43
N GLN A 49 -5.02 12.90 13.15
CA GLN A 49 -5.97 13.01 12.04
C GLN A 49 -6.16 11.69 11.29
N LEU A 50 -5.31 10.69 11.54
CA LEU A 50 -5.39 9.37 10.93
C LEU A 50 -6.72 8.68 11.28
N LEU A 51 -7.53 8.41 10.25
CA LEU A 51 -8.83 7.78 10.42
C LEU A 51 -8.76 6.25 10.28
N TYR A 52 -8.07 5.76 9.25
CA TYR A 52 -7.91 4.34 8.97
C TYR A 52 -6.42 3.96 8.91
N PRO A 53 -5.91 3.07 9.78
CA PRO A 53 -4.50 2.71 9.79
C PRO A 53 -4.06 1.97 8.52
N GLY A 54 -4.98 1.27 7.84
CA GLY A 54 -4.71 0.57 6.60
C GLY A 54 -4.32 1.47 5.44
N ASP A 55 -4.77 2.72 5.43
CA ASP A 55 -4.45 3.73 4.41
C ASP A 55 -2.93 3.99 4.31
N ILE A 56 -2.19 3.79 5.40
CA ILE A 56 -0.73 3.91 5.43
C ILE A 56 -0.09 2.89 4.49
N LEU A 57 -0.59 1.64 4.45
CA LEU A 57 -0.07 0.63 3.54
C LEU A 57 -0.41 0.95 2.09
N HIS A 58 -1.60 1.48 1.82
CA HIS A 58 -1.98 1.88 0.46
C HIS A 58 -1.04 2.97 -0.07
N GLU A 59 -0.80 4.02 0.71
CA GLU A 59 0.13 5.11 0.35
C GLU A 59 1.58 4.63 0.24
N ALA A 60 2.01 3.73 1.13
CA ALA A 60 3.31 3.08 1.01
C ALA A 60 3.44 2.25 -0.27
N GLY A 61 2.35 1.63 -0.73
CA GLY A 61 2.29 0.90 -1.98
C GLY A 61 2.65 1.78 -3.19
N HIS A 62 2.18 3.03 -3.23
CA HIS A 62 2.56 3.99 -4.28
C HIS A 62 4.08 4.24 -4.32
N ILE A 63 4.72 4.40 -3.16
CA ILE A 63 6.18 4.54 -3.06
C ILE A 63 6.88 3.25 -3.51
N ALA A 64 6.34 2.10 -3.12
CA ALA A 64 6.93 0.79 -3.37
C ALA A 64 6.99 0.43 -4.86
N VAL A 65 5.90 0.66 -5.60
CA VAL A 65 5.78 0.33 -7.03
C VAL A 65 6.42 1.38 -7.95
N THR A 66 6.81 2.53 -7.40
CA THR A 66 7.56 3.56 -8.12
C THR A 66 9.06 3.17 -8.22
N PRO A 67 9.70 3.29 -9.41
CA PRO A 67 11.14 3.04 -9.56
C PRO A 67 11.98 3.84 -8.57
N ALA A 68 13.10 3.29 -8.10
CA ALA A 68 13.89 3.95 -7.05
C ALA A 68 14.38 5.35 -7.47
N ALA A 69 14.72 5.51 -8.74
CA ALA A 69 15.14 6.78 -9.33
C ALA A 69 14.03 7.83 -9.44
N GLU A 70 12.76 7.49 -9.22
CA GLU A 70 11.61 8.40 -9.38
C GLU A 70 10.89 8.67 -8.06
N ARG A 71 11.12 7.88 -7.00
CA ARG A 71 10.43 8.04 -5.70
C ARG A 71 10.50 9.44 -5.11
N TYR A 72 11.62 10.15 -5.31
CA TYR A 72 11.79 11.50 -4.81
C TYR A 72 10.87 12.53 -5.48
N LEU A 73 10.27 12.19 -6.63
CA LEU A 73 9.31 13.00 -7.36
C LEU A 73 7.87 12.83 -6.83
N LEU A 74 7.62 11.83 -5.98
CA LEU A 74 6.31 11.63 -5.38
C LEU A 74 6.05 12.72 -4.34
N GLU A 75 5.07 13.57 -4.60
CA GLU A 75 4.60 14.60 -3.68
C GLU A 75 3.06 14.64 -3.68
N ASN A 76 2.47 14.91 -2.52
CA ASN A 76 1.03 15.04 -2.28
C ASN A 76 0.23 13.78 -2.66
N ASP A 77 -1.06 13.99 -3.01
CA ASP A 77 -1.94 12.98 -3.55
C ASP A 77 -1.45 12.58 -4.96
N ILE A 78 -0.86 11.41 -5.04
CA ILE A 78 -0.21 10.88 -6.23
C ILE A 78 -1.21 10.76 -7.41
N THR A 79 -2.52 10.70 -7.11
CA THR A 79 -3.60 10.51 -8.09
C THR A 79 -4.15 11.82 -8.67
N ALA A 80 -3.86 12.97 -8.06
CA ALA A 80 -4.37 14.26 -8.51
C ALA A 80 -3.64 14.75 -9.79
N GLY A 81 -4.15 14.36 -10.96
CA GLY A 81 -3.77 14.95 -12.25
C GLY A 81 -2.95 14.07 -13.21
N HIS A 82 -2.78 12.78 -12.91
CA HIS A 82 -1.93 11.87 -13.68
C HIS A 82 -2.68 10.60 -14.14
N PRO A 83 -3.43 10.65 -15.27
CA PRO A 83 -4.16 9.51 -15.82
C PRO A 83 -3.30 8.26 -16.12
N GLU A 84 -2.01 8.47 -16.38
CA GLU A 84 -1.00 7.43 -16.60
C GLU A 84 -0.79 6.53 -15.38
N LYS A 85 -1.17 6.97 -14.18
CA LYS A 85 -1.01 6.22 -12.92
C LYS A 85 -2.15 5.24 -12.62
N GLN A 86 -3.13 5.08 -13.52
CA GLN A 86 -4.17 4.03 -13.35
C GLN A 86 -3.57 2.61 -13.34
N GLY A 87 -2.50 2.38 -14.11
CA GLY A 87 -1.74 1.13 -14.06
C GLY A 87 -1.05 0.93 -12.71
N ASP A 88 -0.48 2.02 -12.18
CA ASP A 88 0.19 2.01 -10.87
C ASP A 88 -0.81 1.65 -9.77
N GLU A 89 -2.05 2.13 -9.83
CA GLU A 89 -3.09 1.80 -8.84
C GLU A 89 -3.36 0.29 -8.75
N LEU A 90 -3.45 -0.44 -9.87
CA LEU A 90 -3.60 -1.91 -9.83
C LEU A 90 -2.40 -2.60 -9.17
N ALA A 91 -1.19 -2.11 -9.44
CA ALA A 91 0.02 -2.61 -8.77
C ALA A 91 0.00 -2.29 -7.27
N VAL A 92 -0.44 -1.09 -6.88
CA VAL A 92 -0.58 -0.68 -5.48
C VAL A 92 -1.59 -1.55 -4.75
N LEU A 93 -2.77 -1.81 -5.33
CA LEU A 93 -3.79 -2.66 -4.73
C LEU A 93 -3.26 -4.07 -4.45
N LEU A 94 -2.57 -4.67 -5.43
CA LEU A 94 -1.98 -6.00 -5.27
C LEU A 94 -0.81 -6.01 -4.28
N TRP A 95 0.06 -5.01 -4.33
CA TRP A 95 1.15 -4.86 -3.36
C TRP A 95 0.59 -4.74 -1.93
N THR A 96 -0.46 -3.95 -1.76
CA THR A 96 -1.14 -3.73 -0.48
C THR A 96 -1.78 -5.00 0.03
N TYR A 97 -2.46 -5.76 -0.83
CA TYR A 97 -3.00 -7.07 -0.48
C TYR A 97 -1.89 -8.04 -0.06
N ALA A 98 -0.80 -8.12 -0.81
CA ALA A 98 0.35 -8.95 -0.47
C ALA A 98 0.98 -8.54 0.87
N ALA A 99 1.13 -7.24 1.12
CA ALA A 99 1.62 -6.70 2.39
C ALA A 99 0.71 -7.14 3.56
N CYS A 100 -0.61 -7.04 3.41
CA CYS A 100 -1.57 -7.51 4.42
C CYS A 100 -1.36 -8.99 4.74
N GLN A 101 -1.23 -9.84 3.71
CA GLN A 101 -0.98 -11.27 3.88
C GLN A 101 0.36 -11.54 4.57
N HIS A 102 1.40 -10.82 4.18
CA HIS A 102 2.75 -11.00 4.71
C HIS A 102 2.85 -10.62 6.19
N ILE A 103 2.34 -9.44 6.55
CA ILE A 103 2.41 -8.95 7.93
C ILE A 103 1.31 -9.53 8.80
N GLY A 104 0.33 -10.25 8.22
CA GLY A 104 -0.73 -11.00 8.89
C GLY A 104 -1.88 -10.13 9.42
N ILE A 105 -2.22 -9.04 8.74
CA ILE A 105 -3.39 -8.21 9.07
C ILE A 105 -4.57 -8.53 8.14
N PRO A 106 -5.82 -8.42 8.61
CA PRO A 106 -7.00 -8.61 7.76
C PRO A 106 -7.01 -7.57 6.62
N PRO A 107 -7.15 -7.96 5.34
CA PRO A 107 -7.19 -7.02 4.22
C PRO A 107 -8.29 -5.96 4.34
N GLU A 108 -9.39 -6.26 5.03
CA GLU A 108 -10.52 -5.35 5.29
C GLU A 108 -10.11 -4.09 6.06
N ILE A 109 -8.98 -4.13 6.76
CA ILE A 109 -8.40 -2.95 7.43
C ILE A 109 -7.93 -1.90 6.42
N VAL A 110 -7.42 -2.35 5.27
CA VAL A 110 -7.03 -1.46 4.17
C VAL A 110 -8.21 -1.27 3.22
N PHE A 111 -8.83 -2.36 2.75
CA PHE A 111 -10.01 -2.34 1.89
C PHE A 111 -11.29 -2.11 2.70
N HIS A 112 -11.34 -0.99 3.43
CA HIS A 112 -12.46 -0.63 4.29
C HIS A 112 -13.66 -0.08 3.49
N PRO A 113 -14.91 -0.15 4.00
CA PRO A 113 -16.12 0.22 3.26
C PRO A 113 -16.18 1.67 2.75
N ASP A 114 -15.53 2.59 3.46
CA ASP A 114 -15.49 4.01 3.10
C ASP A 114 -14.45 4.34 2.02
N GLY A 115 -13.63 3.37 1.60
CA GLY A 115 -12.57 3.53 0.60
C GLY A 115 -12.99 3.14 -0.82
N TYR A 116 -12.04 3.20 -1.75
CA TYR A 116 -12.11 2.58 -3.09
C TYR A 116 -13.38 2.88 -3.91
N LYS A 117 -13.96 4.08 -3.74
CA LYS A 117 -15.20 4.50 -4.42
C LYS A 117 -16.35 3.48 -4.25
N GLY A 118 -16.41 2.83 -3.07
CA GLY A 118 -17.42 1.83 -2.73
C GLY A 118 -17.18 0.43 -3.33
N GLN A 119 -16.00 0.16 -3.90
CA GLN A 119 -15.66 -1.13 -4.51
C GLN A 119 -14.89 -2.08 -3.58
N SER A 120 -14.70 -1.71 -2.30
CA SER A 120 -13.89 -2.47 -1.35
C SER A 120 -14.30 -3.94 -1.22
N GLN A 121 -15.61 -4.21 -1.11
CA GLN A 121 -16.12 -5.60 -1.02
C GLN A 121 -15.81 -6.39 -2.28
N TRP A 122 -15.99 -5.78 -3.46
CA TRP A 122 -15.70 -6.45 -4.73
C TRP A 122 -14.21 -6.79 -4.86
N LEU A 123 -13.31 -5.90 -4.42
CA LEU A 123 -11.87 -6.16 -4.38
C LEU A 123 -11.54 -7.34 -3.45
N LEU A 124 -12.11 -7.35 -2.24
CA LEU A 124 -11.93 -8.42 -1.27
C LEU A 124 -12.40 -9.78 -1.80
N ASP A 125 -13.59 -9.83 -2.40
CA ASP A 125 -14.15 -11.05 -3.00
C ASP A 125 -13.25 -11.56 -4.12
N THR A 126 -12.78 -10.65 -4.98
CA THR A 126 -11.89 -10.95 -6.10
C THR A 126 -10.55 -11.53 -5.61
N PHE A 127 -9.96 -10.97 -4.56
CA PHE A 127 -8.75 -11.51 -3.94
C PHE A 127 -8.98 -12.87 -3.26
N ALA A 128 -10.12 -13.05 -2.58
CA ALA A 128 -10.49 -14.32 -1.96
C ALA A 128 -10.64 -15.45 -2.99
N ASP A 129 -11.20 -15.12 -4.16
CA ASP A 129 -11.32 -16.02 -5.31
C ASP A 129 -10.00 -16.22 -6.08
N LYS A 130 -8.89 -15.63 -5.59
CA LYS A 130 -7.55 -15.66 -6.20
C LYS A 130 -7.52 -15.08 -7.62
N ILE A 131 -8.41 -14.14 -7.88
CA ILE A 131 -8.41 -13.36 -9.11
C ILE A 131 -7.54 -12.13 -8.85
N TYR A 132 -6.35 -12.09 -9.42
CA TYR A 132 -5.38 -11.01 -9.16
C TYR A 132 -5.28 -10.08 -10.37
N ILE A 133 -6.26 -9.18 -10.49
CA ILE A 133 -6.34 -8.22 -11.61
C ILE A 133 -5.11 -7.31 -11.57
N GLY A 134 -4.34 -7.32 -12.66
CA GLY A 134 -3.10 -6.55 -12.76
C GLY A 134 -1.84 -7.29 -12.31
N LEU A 135 -1.92 -8.56 -11.88
CA LEU A 135 -0.74 -9.33 -11.44
C LEU A 135 0.41 -9.35 -12.46
N PRO A 136 0.17 -9.50 -13.79
CA PRO A 136 1.25 -9.42 -14.77
C PRO A 136 2.08 -8.13 -14.69
N LEU A 137 1.53 -7.04 -14.17
CA LEU A 137 2.26 -5.78 -13.97
C LEU A 137 3.30 -5.89 -12.85
N LEU A 138 2.94 -6.45 -11.69
CA LEU A 138 3.92 -6.67 -10.60
C LEU A 138 4.98 -7.71 -10.98
N VAL A 139 4.60 -8.71 -11.78
CA VAL A 139 5.55 -9.68 -12.36
C VAL A 139 6.51 -8.98 -13.33
N TRP A 140 5.99 -8.14 -14.23
CA TRP A 140 6.80 -7.34 -15.16
C TRP A 140 7.73 -6.34 -14.44
N MET A 141 7.28 -5.74 -13.34
CA MET A 141 8.09 -4.90 -12.45
C MET A 141 9.17 -5.69 -11.70
N GLY A 142 9.17 -7.03 -11.79
CA GLY A 142 10.14 -7.91 -11.11
C GLY A 142 9.89 -8.06 -9.61
N MET A 143 8.71 -7.68 -9.10
CA MET A 143 8.42 -7.65 -7.67
C MET A 143 7.88 -8.98 -7.13
N THR A 144 7.30 -9.81 -7.98
CA THR A 144 6.74 -11.14 -7.64
C THR A 144 6.79 -12.09 -8.84
N LYS A 145 6.30 -13.31 -8.66
CA LYS A 145 6.09 -14.32 -9.71
C LYS A 145 4.58 -14.55 -9.90
N GLU A 146 4.23 -15.17 -11.02
CA GLU A 146 2.87 -15.65 -11.29
C GLU A 146 2.32 -16.47 -10.11
N ALA A 147 1.03 -16.31 -9.80
CA ALA A 147 0.40 -16.96 -8.65
C ALA A 147 0.45 -18.51 -8.68
N THR A 148 0.62 -19.09 -9.87
CA THR A 148 0.74 -20.54 -10.08
C THR A 148 2.16 -21.08 -9.89
N ALA A 149 3.16 -20.20 -9.77
CA ALA A 149 4.55 -20.59 -9.57
C ALA A 149 4.86 -20.90 -8.09
N GLU A 150 5.91 -21.68 -7.84
CA GLU A 150 6.43 -21.87 -6.49
C GLU A 150 6.95 -20.54 -5.91
N GLY A 151 6.39 -20.16 -4.75
CA GLY A 151 6.60 -18.83 -4.18
C GLY A 151 5.99 -17.71 -5.03
N GLY A 152 4.90 -17.98 -5.74
CA GLY A 152 4.10 -17.00 -6.48
C GLY A 152 3.31 -16.06 -5.58
N PHE A 153 2.72 -15.03 -6.19
CA PHE A 153 1.84 -14.08 -5.50
C PHE A 153 0.78 -14.80 -4.64
N PRO A 154 0.53 -14.37 -3.39
CA PRO A 154 0.91 -13.09 -2.78
C PRO A 154 2.34 -13.01 -2.21
N ALA A 155 3.19 -14.02 -2.37
CA ALA A 155 4.58 -13.91 -1.96
C ALA A 155 5.33 -12.90 -2.85
N MET A 156 6.06 -11.97 -2.24
CA MET A 156 6.83 -10.95 -2.94
C MET A 156 8.31 -11.36 -2.98
N THR A 157 8.95 -11.20 -4.14
CA THR A 157 10.40 -11.38 -4.31
C THR A 157 11.15 -10.16 -3.77
N THR A 158 10.59 -8.98 -4.01
CA THR A 158 11.05 -7.71 -3.43
C THR A 158 9.84 -6.83 -3.13
N TRP A 159 9.92 -6.10 -2.03
CA TRP A 159 8.88 -5.15 -1.63
C TRP A 159 9.06 -3.78 -2.26
N LEU A 160 10.24 -3.46 -2.78
CA LEU A 160 10.53 -2.20 -3.45
C LEU A 160 10.98 -2.46 -4.89
N ARG A 161 10.34 -1.78 -5.84
CA ARG A 161 10.77 -1.75 -7.24
C ARG A 161 12.17 -1.14 -7.36
N GLN A 162 13.02 -1.71 -8.20
CA GLN A 162 14.35 -1.15 -8.49
C GLN A 162 14.23 -0.03 -9.52
#